data_AF-A0A6G0VQP2-F1
#
_entry.id   AF-A0A6G0VQP2-F1
#
_cell.length_a   1.000
_cell.length_b   1.000
_cell.length_c   1.000
_cell.angle_alpha   90.00
_cell.angle_beta   90.00
_cell.angle_gamma   90.00
#
_symmetry.space_group_name_H-M   'P 1'
#
loop_
_entity.id
_entity.type
_entity.pdbx_description
1 polymer ?
#
loop_
_entity_poly.entity_id
_entity_poly.type
_entity_poly.pdbx_seq_one_letter_code
_entity_poly.pdbx_strand_id
1 'polypeptide(L)'
;MMFLFDLLNDNIDFSKLLSQVGFNFRNNGTRSRNLFVVPFYNTNCSSESFFPRVLTLANKIINQVDFLFMSSHVFKRNVYITLSSVNYL
;
A
#
# COMPACT_ATOMS: atom_id res chain seq x y z
N MET A 1 -0.08 -5.52 -4.84
CA MET A 1 0.23 -4.11 -5.16
C MET A 1 -0.71 -3.52 -6.17
N MET A 2 -0.82 -4.08 -7.38
CA MET A 2 -1.78 -3.58 -8.38
C MET A 2 -3.19 -3.45 -7.82
N PHE A 3 -3.68 -4.47 -7.10
CA PHE A 3 -4.97 -4.40 -6.41
C PHE A 3 -5.17 -3.13 -5.55
N LEU A 4 -4.17 -2.76 -4.73
CA LEU A 4 -4.26 -1.57 -3.88
C LEU A 4 -4.21 -0.29 -4.71
N PHE A 5 -3.37 -0.26 -5.74
CA PHE A 5 -3.32 0.86 -6.68
C PHE A 5 -4.66 1.05 -7.40
N ASP A 6 -5.24 -0.02 -7.92
CA ASP A 6 -6.52 0.01 -8.62
C ASP A 6 -7.67 0.41 -7.69
N LEU A 7 -7.65 -0.05 -6.43
CA LEU A 7 -8.60 0.36 -5.41
C LEU A 7 -8.50 1.86 -5.07
N LEU A 8 -7.28 2.41 -4.99
CA LEU A 8 -7.04 3.81 -4.63
C LEU A 8 -7.30 4.79 -5.79
N ASN A 9 -7.18 4.32 -7.03
CA ASN A 9 -7.34 5.13 -8.24
C ASN A 9 -8.70 4.90 -8.93
N ASP A 10 -9.67 4.32 -8.22
CA ASP A 10 -11.03 4.08 -8.72
C ASP A 10 -11.11 3.21 -9.99
N ASN A 11 -10.09 2.38 -10.22
CA ASN A 11 -10.08 1.42 -11.33
C ASN A 11 -10.93 0.17 -11.01
N ILE A 12 -11.27 -0.03 -9.73
CA ILE A 12 -12.17 -1.09 -9.25
C ILE A 12 -13.13 -0.46 -8.25
N ASP A 13 -14.43 -0.57 -8.52
CA ASP A 13 -15.46 -0.14 -7.57
C ASP A 13 -15.58 -1.14 -6.42
N PHE A 14 -14.92 -0.79 -5.32
CA PHE A 14 -15.00 -1.53 -4.07
C PHE A 14 -15.05 -0.57 -2.88
N SER A 15 -15.97 0.40 -2.95
CA SER A 15 -16.17 1.46 -1.97
C SER A 15 -16.17 0.99 -0.50
N LYS A 16 -16.79 -0.15 -0.21
CA LYS A 16 -16.80 -0.74 1.14
C LYS A 16 -15.40 -1.11 1.63
N LEU A 17 -14.54 -1.66 0.77
CA LEU A 17 -13.16 -1.99 1.15
C LEU A 17 -12.29 -0.74 1.19
N LEU A 18 -12.50 0.21 0.29
CA LEU A 18 -11.80 1.49 0.33
C LEU A 18 -12.05 2.23 1.65
N SER A 19 -13.29 2.20 2.17
CA SER A 19 -13.63 2.78 3.48
C SER A 19 -12.90 2.14 4.68
N GLN A 20 -12.33 0.95 4.49
CA GLN A 20 -11.53 0.25 5.49
C GLN A 20 -10.03 0.59 5.39
N VAL A 21 -9.61 1.30 4.35
CA VAL A 21 -8.24 1.79 4.21
C VAL A 21 -8.06 3.01 5.11
N GLY A 22 -7.40 2.82 6.25
CA GLY A 22 -7.00 3.92 7.11
C GLY A 22 -5.73 4.59 6.58
N PHE A 23 -5.66 5.92 6.68
CA PHE A 23 -4.49 6.71 6.35
C PHE A 23 -3.93 7.44 7.58
N ASN A 24 -2.61 7.48 7.69
CA ASN A 24 -1.88 8.14 8.76
C ASN A 24 -1.08 9.31 8.19
N PHE A 25 -1.75 10.45 8.06
CA PHE A 25 -1.14 11.72 7.68
C PHE A 25 -0.58 12.37 8.94
N ARG A 26 0.68 12.07 9.30
CA ARG A 26 1.37 12.87 10.32
C ARG A 26 1.67 14.24 9.72
N ASN A 27 1.31 15.31 10.45
CA ASN A 27 1.29 16.72 10.02
C ASN A 27 2.63 17.36 9.58
N ASN A 28 3.70 16.58 9.39
CA ASN A 28 5.01 17.11 9.02
C ASN A 28 5.29 16.60 7.61
N GLY A 29 5.42 17.49 6.63
CA GLY A 29 5.41 17.26 5.18
C GLY A 29 6.46 16.29 4.57
N THR A 30 7.02 15.37 5.35
CA THR A 30 7.79 14.24 4.87
C THR A 30 6.88 13.02 4.68
N ARG A 31 7.08 12.28 3.58
CA ARG A 31 6.40 10.99 3.37
C ARG A 31 6.70 10.07 4.56
N SER A 32 5.68 9.82 5.38
CA SER A 32 5.75 8.86 6.48
C SER A 32 5.94 7.46 5.90
N ARG A 33 6.86 6.68 6.48
CA ARG A 33 7.03 5.24 6.16
C ARG A 33 5.76 4.42 6.43
N ASN A 34 4.81 4.96 7.18
CA ASN A 34 3.57 4.30 7.57
C ASN A 34 2.38 5.15 7.12
N LEU A 35 2.17 5.30 5.82
CA LEU A 35 1.03 6.03 5.27
C LEU A 35 -0.28 5.28 5.52
N PHE A 36 -0.29 3.97 5.34
CA PHE A 36 -1.46 3.13 5.56
C PHE A 36 -1.51 2.63 7.00
N VAL A 37 -2.68 2.70 7.62
CA VAL A 37 -2.94 2.05 8.90
C VAL A 37 -3.09 0.55 8.63
N VAL A 38 -2.24 -0.26 9.25
CA VAL A 38 -2.36 -1.71 9.20
C VAL A 38 -3.23 -2.15 10.39
N PRO A 39 -4.43 -2.71 10.16
CA PRO A 39 -5.27 -3.18 11.25
C PRO A 39 -4.54 -4.28 12.05
N PHE A 40 -4.54 -4.12 13.37
CA PHE A 40 -3.94 -5.10 14.28
C PHE A 40 -4.98 -6.19 14.57
N TYR A 41 -4.66 -7.43 14.26
CA TYR A 41 -5.52 -8.57 14.58
C TYR A 41 -4.87 -9.40 15.69
N ASN A 42 -5.65 -9.74 16.71
CA ASN A 42 -5.19 -10.56 17.83
C ASN A 42 -5.01 -12.04 17.46
N THR A 43 -5.41 -12.45 16.26
CA THR A 43 -5.31 -13.83 15.79
C THR A 43 -4.34 -13.90 14.60
N ASN A 44 -3.43 -14.88 14.64
CA ASN A 44 -2.44 -15.13 13.57
C ASN A 44 -3.12 -15.34 12.20
N CYS A 45 -4.31 -15.92 12.17
CA CYS A 45 -5.04 -16.14 10.91
C CYS A 45 -5.46 -14.82 10.24
N SER A 46 -5.88 -13.82 11.02
CA SER A 46 -6.36 -12.55 10.48
C SER A 46 -5.21 -11.58 10.16
N SER A 47 -4.10 -11.63 10.90
CA SER A 47 -2.88 -10.86 10.57
C SER A 47 -2.21 -11.35 9.29
N GLU A 48 -2.30 -12.65 8.98
CA GLU A 48 -1.77 -13.25 7.75
C GLU A 48 -2.72 -13.16 6.55
N SER A 49 -3.86 -12.49 6.70
CA SER A 49 -4.79 -12.27 5.61
C SER A 49 -4.20 -11.34 4.52
N PHE A 50 -4.79 -11.39 3.33
CA PHE A 50 -4.27 -10.67 2.16
C PHE A 50 -4.17 -9.15 2.39
N PHE A 51 -5.21 -8.54 2.95
CA PHE A 51 -5.33 -7.08 3.01
C PHE A 51 -4.29 -6.43 3.95
N PRO A 52 -4.09 -6.89 5.19
CA PRO A 52 -3.07 -6.35 6.10
C PRO A 52 -1.64 -6.55 5.56
N ARG A 53 -1.37 -7.69 4.90
CA ARG A 53 -0.09 -7.95 4.22
C ARG A 53 0.16 -6.95 3.10
N VAL A 54 -0.86 -6.65 2.29
CA VAL A 54 -0.77 -5.66 1.20
C VAL A 54 -0.50 -4.26 1.75
N LEU A 55 -1.21 -3.83 2.80
CA LEU A 55 -1.00 -2.52 3.43
C LEU A 55 0.39 -2.42 4.07
N THR A 56 0.86 -3.49 4.73
CA THR A 56 2.21 -3.57 5.31
C THR A 56 3.28 -3.43 4.23
N LEU A 57 3.13 -4.16 3.12
CA LEU A 57 4.07 -4.07 2.01
C LEU A 57 4.01 -2.69 1.34
N ALA A 58 2.83 -2.08 1.25
CA ALA A 58 2.66 -0.73 0.70
C ALA A 58 3.43 0.29 1.53
N ASN A 59 3.32 0.23 2.86
CA ASN A 59 4.13 1.05 3.77
C ASN A 59 5.65 0.84 3.56
N LYS A 60 6.12 -0.39 3.33
CA LYS A 60 7.55 -0.65 3.08
C LYS A 60 8.07 0.07 1.83
N ILE A 61 7.24 0.23 0.80
CA ILE A 61 7.65 0.77 -0.50
C ILE A 61 7.19 2.21 -0.75
N ILE A 62 6.38 2.80 0.15
CA ILE A 62 5.69 4.08 -0.06
C ILE A 62 6.64 5.27 -0.28
N ASN A 63 7.87 5.18 0.22
CA ASN A 63 8.88 6.22 0.03
C ASN A 63 9.48 6.20 -1.39
N GLN A 64 9.32 5.11 -2.12
CA GLN A 64 9.91 4.89 -3.43
C GLN A 64 8.86 4.85 -4.55
N VAL A 65 7.62 4.49 -4.21
CA VAL A 65 6.52 4.34 -5.16
C VAL A 65 5.34 5.21 -4.74
N ASP A 66 4.86 6.04 -5.66
CA ASP A 66 3.67 6.85 -5.48
C ASP A 66 2.42 6.09 -5.95
N PHE A 67 1.43 5.95 -5.08
CA PHE A 67 0.19 5.22 -5.36
C PHE A 67 -0.90 6.10 -5.96
N LEU A 68 -0.78 7.43 -5.91
CA LEU A 68 -1.86 8.37 -6.28
C LEU A 68 -1.54 9.18 -7.53
N PHE A 69 -0.25 9.45 -7.79
CA PHE A 69 0.16 10.35 -8.88
C PHE A 69 1.01 9.65 -9.95
N MET A 70 0.75 8.38 -10.24
CA MET A 70 1.43 7.61 -11.28
C MET A 70 0.43 6.91 -12.20
N SER A 71 0.78 6.77 -13.48
CA SER A 71 0.03 5.89 -14.39
C SER A 71 0.26 4.42 -14.05
N SER A 72 -0.69 3.54 -14.37
CA SER A 72 -0.62 2.10 -14.06
C SER A 72 0.66 1.44 -14.57
N HIS A 73 1.11 1.79 -15.79
CA HIS A 73 2.33 1.24 -16.38
C HIS A 73 3.59 1.66 -15.61
N VAL A 74 3.67 2.94 -15.22
CA VAL A 74 4.79 3.48 -14.45
C VAL A 74 4.80 2.88 -13.04
N PHE A 75 3.63 2.80 -12.41
CA PHE A 75 3.46 2.18 -11.10
C PHE A 75 3.95 0.73 -11.11
N LYS A 76 3.49 -0.09 -12.06
CA LYS A 76 3.89 -1.50 -12.19
C LYS A 76 5.41 -1.65 -12.33
N ARG A 77 6.04 -0.83 -13.17
CA ARG A 77 7.49 -0.82 -13.35
C ARG A 77 8.22 -0.45 -12.05
N ASN A 78 7.79 0.61 -11.38
CA ASN A 78 8.44 1.08 -10.16
C ASN A 78 8.29 0.08 -9.01
N VAL A 79 7.11 -0.52 -8.85
CA VAL A 79 6.89 -1.61 -7.88
C VAL A 79 7.83 -2.78 -8.15
N TYR A 80 7.97 -3.21 -9.41
CA TYR A 80 8.87 -4.29 -9.77
C TYR A 80 10.32 -3.97 -9.37
N ILE A 81 10.83 -2.80 -9.77
CA ILE A 81 12.19 -2.37 -9.46
C ILE A 81 12.41 -2.28 -7.95
N THR A 82 11.48 -1.64 -7.22
CA THR A 82 11.56 -1.49 -5.77
C THR A 82 11.53 -2.84 -5.06
N LEU A 83 10.62 -3.75 -5.40
CA LEU A 83 10.56 -5.06 -4.75
C LEU A 83 11.77 -5.92 -5.07
N SER A 84 12.29 -5.86 -6.31
CA SER A 84 13.57 -6.48 -6.65
C SER A 84 14.69 -5.95 -5.76
N SER A 85 14.76 -4.63 -5.51
CA SER A 85 15.80 -4.05 -4.64
C SER A 85 15.66 -4.42 -3.16
N VAL A 86 14.43 -4.65 -2.67
CA VAL A 86 14.16 -5.00 -1.26
C VAL A 86 14.46 -6.47 -0.95
N ASN A 87 14.39 -7.37 -1.94
CA ASN A 87 14.66 -8.80 -1.76
C ASN A 87 16.17 -9.19 -1.80
N TYR A 88 17.07 -8.23 -2.07
CA TYR A 88 18.52 -8.43 -2.05
C TYR A 88 19.21 -7.82 -0.81
N LEU A 89 18.43 -7.42 0.20
CA LEU A 89 18.88 -7.00 1.53
C LEU A 89 18.35 -7.97 2.59
#